data_AF-A0A931UH86-F1
#
_entry.id   AF-A0A931UH86-F1
#
_cell.length_a   1.000
_cell.length_b   1.000
_cell.length_c   1.000
_cell.angle_alpha   90.00
_cell.angle_beta   90.00
_cell.angle_gamma   90.00
#
_symmetry.space_group_name_H-M   'P 1'
#
loop_
_entity.id
_entity.type
_entity.pdbx_description
1 polymer ?
#
loop_
_entity_poly.entity_id
_entity_poly.type
_entity_poly.pdbx_seq_one_letter_code
_entity_poly.pdbx_strand_id
1 'polypeptide(L)'
;MSTATPRLRMFAGPNGSGKSTIKAAIVDVIGPDLLGVYINPDEIENDIRASNVLDLSAYGVETTAEKVLGFFMQSSFLAKVGLTDEAAALRFDGGRLDFADVAVNSYFASVAADFIEPHKTPSCGRGQRPLALPVNCPSATPRLELSPQFKLKGAADEQVS
;
A
#
# COMPACT_ATOMS: atom_id res chain seq x y z
N MET A 1 15.37 -13.25 13.31
CA MET A 1 15.19 -12.93 11.88
C MET A 1 14.87 -11.45 11.78
N SER A 2 15.60 -10.69 10.97
CA SER A 2 15.33 -9.25 10.79
C SER A 2 13.98 -9.10 10.09
N THR A 3 12.96 -8.67 10.83
CA THR A 3 11.64 -8.36 10.27
C THR A 3 11.76 -7.04 9.55
N ALA A 4 12.22 -7.09 8.29
CA ALA A 4 12.35 -5.92 7.44
C ALA A 4 11.02 -5.15 7.44
N THR A 5 11.05 -3.92 7.95
CA THR A 5 9.87 -3.06 7.96
C THR A 5 9.55 -2.68 6.52
N PRO A 6 8.35 -2.98 6.00
CA PRO A 6 8.00 -2.60 4.64
C PRO A 6 8.00 -1.07 4.49
N ARG A 7 8.40 -0.60 3.31
CA ARG A 7 8.52 0.83 2.98
C ARG A 7 7.54 1.18 1.86
N LEU A 8 6.67 2.15 2.10
CA LEU A 8 5.85 2.76 1.05
C LEU A 8 6.72 3.65 0.15
N ARG A 9 6.60 3.48 -1.17
CA ARG A 9 7.23 4.36 -2.18
C ARG A 9 6.11 5.01 -2.97
N MET A 10 5.97 6.33 -2.84
CA MET A 10 4.94 7.10 -3.53
C MET A 10 5.56 7.89 -4.68
N PHE A 11 5.04 7.71 -5.89
CA PHE A 11 5.36 8.52 -7.06
C PHE A 11 4.25 9.54 -7.28
N ALA A 12 4.54 10.83 -7.13
CA ALA A 12 3.58 11.92 -7.30
C ALA A 12 4.05 12.94 -8.35
N GLY A 13 3.13 13.55 -9.08
CA GLY A 13 3.40 14.53 -10.14
C GLY A 13 2.15 14.77 -11.01
N PRO A 14 2.11 15.83 -11.83
CA PRO A 14 0.96 16.12 -12.71
C PRO A 14 0.75 15.03 -13.79
N ASN A 15 -0.41 15.06 -14.45
CA ASN A 15 -0.68 14.20 -15.61
C ASN A 15 0.36 14.47 -16.71
N GLY A 16 0.88 13.41 -17.32
CA GLY A 16 1.97 13.52 -18.30
C GLY A 16 3.38 13.62 -17.72
N SER A 17 3.56 13.63 -16.39
CA SER A 17 4.89 13.69 -15.74
C SER A 17 5.74 12.40 -15.86
N GLY A 18 5.27 11.36 -16.55
CA GLY A 18 6.02 10.12 -16.78
C GLY A 18 6.01 9.08 -15.64
N LYS A 19 5.10 9.19 -14.65
CA LYS A 19 5.01 8.24 -13.53
C LYS A 19 4.83 6.79 -13.99
N SER A 20 3.96 6.56 -14.98
CA SER A 20 3.75 5.23 -15.58
C SER A 20 4.97 4.76 -16.36
N THR A 21 5.76 5.68 -16.93
CA THR A 21 7.04 5.37 -17.59
C THR A 21 8.08 4.90 -16.58
N ILE A 22 8.12 5.51 -15.39
CA ILE A 22 8.99 5.07 -14.30
C ILE A 22 8.58 3.67 -13.81
N LYS A 23 7.28 3.37 -13.71
CA LYS A 23 6.79 2.01 -13.41
C LYS A 23 7.35 1.01 -14.42
N ALA A 24 7.18 1.26 -15.73
CA ALA A 24 7.69 0.39 -16.79
C ALA A 24 9.21 0.21 -16.69
N ALA A 25 9.97 1.31 -16.54
CA ALA A 25 11.42 1.26 -16.40
C ALA A 25 11.89 0.46 -15.17
N ILE A 26 11.18 0.53 -14.04
CA ILE A 26 11.53 -0.27 -12.86
C ILE A 26 11.29 -1.76 -13.11
N VAL A 27 10.15 -2.13 -13.71
CA VAL A 27 9.87 -3.51 -14.09
C VAL A 27 10.95 -4.03 -15.04
N ASP A 28 11.29 -3.24 -16.06
CA ASP A 28 12.23 -3.63 -17.11
C ASP A 28 13.68 -3.74 -16.61
N VAL A 29 14.13 -2.83 -15.74
CA VAL A 29 15.54 -2.74 -15.32
C VAL A 29 15.84 -3.57 -14.09
N ILE A 30 14.90 -3.68 -13.16
CA ILE A 30 15.14 -4.19 -11.80
C ILE A 30 14.38 -5.50 -11.56
N GLY A 31 13.37 -5.80 -12.39
CA GLY A 31 12.50 -6.96 -12.25
C GLY A 31 11.30 -6.72 -11.32
N PRO A 32 10.20 -7.47 -11.49
CA PRO A 32 8.94 -7.24 -10.77
C PRO A 32 9.07 -7.42 -9.25
N ASP A 33 10.03 -8.23 -8.80
CA ASP A 33 10.22 -8.59 -7.39
C ASP A 33 10.58 -7.40 -6.49
N LEU A 34 11.14 -6.32 -7.07
CA LEU A 34 11.58 -5.12 -6.34
C LEU A 34 10.53 -4.00 -6.28
N LEU A 35 9.46 -4.12 -7.07
CA LEU A 35 8.31 -3.20 -7.06
C LEU A 35 7.37 -3.50 -5.88
N GLY A 36 7.44 -4.69 -5.31
CA GLY A 36 6.48 -5.13 -4.30
C GLY A 36 5.06 -5.12 -4.85
N VAL A 37 4.06 -4.91 -3.97
CA VAL A 37 2.66 -4.76 -4.40
C VAL A 37 2.46 -3.34 -4.88
N TYR A 38 2.18 -3.19 -6.18
CA TYR A 38 1.80 -1.91 -6.79
C TYR A 38 0.30 -1.68 -6.60
N ILE A 39 -0.06 -0.54 -6.01
CA ILE A 39 -1.45 -0.13 -5.79
C ILE A 39 -1.66 1.18 -6.53
N ASN A 40 -2.61 1.20 -7.47
CA ASN A 40 -3.06 2.40 -8.16
C ASN A 40 -4.59 2.36 -8.25
N PRO A 41 -5.30 3.32 -7.62
CA PRO A 41 -6.76 3.39 -7.70
C PRO A 41 -7.29 3.45 -9.13
N ASP A 42 -6.60 4.14 -10.05
CA ASP A 42 -7.05 4.24 -11.45
C ASP A 42 -6.97 2.88 -12.16
N GLU A 43 -5.94 2.07 -11.87
CA GLU A 43 -5.83 0.71 -12.42
C GLU A 43 -6.89 -0.21 -11.80
N ILE A 44 -7.11 -0.13 -10.48
CA ILE A 44 -8.16 -0.88 -9.78
C ILE A 44 -9.54 -0.55 -10.38
N GLU A 45 -9.85 0.72 -10.61
CA GLU A 45 -11.11 1.14 -11.23
C GLU A 45 -11.30 0.53 -12.62
N ASN A 46 -10.25 0.58 -13.45
CA ASN A 46 -10.28 0.04 -14.81
C ASN A 46 -10.46 -1.48 -14.80
N ASP A 47 -9.77 -2.19 -13.91
CA ASP A 47 -9.85 -3.65 -13.77
C ASP A 47 -11.25 -4.09 -13.33
N ILE A 48 -11.83 -3.39 -12.37
CA ILE A 48 -13.20 -3.64 -11.92
C ILE A 48 -14.18 -3.31 -13.05
N ARG A 49 -14.02 -2.20 -13.78
CA ARG A 49 -14.90 -1.90 -14.93
C ARG A 49 -14.84 -2.93 -16.04
N ALA A 50 -13.67 -3.54 -16.25
CA ALA A 50 -13.49 -4.54 -17.29
C ALA A 50 -14.08 -5.91 -16.93
N SER A 51 -14.04 -6.29 -15.64
CA SER A 51 -14.34 -7.66 -15.19
C SER A 51 -15.49 -7.76 -14.19
N ASN A 52 -15.98 -6.63 -13.67
CA ASN A 52 -16.86 -6.49 -12.52
C ASN A 52 -16.31 -7.08 -11.22
N VAL A 53 -15.04 -7.47 -11.18
CA VAL A 53 -14.45 -8.20 -10.04
C VAL A 53 -13.09 -7.62 -9.68
N LEU A 54 -12.85 -7.44 -8.38
CA LEU A 54 -11.53 -7.19 -7.83
C LEU A 54 -10.98 -8.45 -7.18
N ASP A 55 -9.90 -9.00 -7.71
CA ASP A 55 -9.21 -10.13 -7.11
C ASP A 55 -8.20 -9.64 -6.04
N LEU A 56 -8.56 -9.77 -4.76
CA LEU A 56 -7.71 -9.32 -3.66
C LEU A 56 -6.47 -10.22 -3.47
N SER A 57 -6.53 -11.46 -3.96
CA SER A 57 -5.40 -12.38 -3.91
C SER A 57 -4.28 -11.97 -4.87
N ALA A 58 -4.60 -11.29 -5.98
CA ALA A 58 -3.62 -10.69 -6.89
C ALA A 58 -2.76 -9.62 -6.21
N TYR A 59 -3.34 -8.94 -5.22
CA TYR A 59 -2.60 -8.02 -4.36
C TYR A 59 -1.95 -8.74 -3.19
N GLY A 60 -2.22 -10.03 -2.94
CA GLY A 60 -1.76 -10.86 -1.82
C GLY A 60 -2.48 -10.56 -0.49
N VAL A 61 -3.73 -10.11 -0.56
CA VAL A 61 -4.58 -9.85 0.61
C VAL A 61 -5.47 -11.05 0.88
N GLU A 62 -5.34 -11.63 2.07
CA GLU A 62 -6.23 -12.68 2.56
C GLU A 62 -7.23 -12.07 3.55
N THR A 63 -8.53 -12.17 3.24
CA THR A 63 -9.61 -11.58 4.03
C THR A 63 -10.87 -12.45 4.02
N THR A 64 -11.81 -12.14 4.91
CA THR A 64 -13.13 -12.76 4.96
C THR A 64 -14.19 -11.79 4.43
N ALA A 65 -15.35 -12.34 4.06
CA ALA A 65 -16.50 -11.57 3.60
C ALA A 65 -16.91 -10.52 4.65
N GLU A 66 -16.97 -10.87 5.94
CA GLU A 66 -17.40 -9.91 6.97
C GLU A 66 -16.44 -8.72 7.08
N LYS A 67 -15.14 -8.96 6.94
CA LYS A 67 -14.13 -7.91 7.03
C LYS A 67 -14.19 -6.96 5.84
N VAL A 68 -14.20 -7.49 4.62
CA VAL A 68 -14.15 -6.65 3.43
C VAL A 68 -15.49 -5.94 3.21
N LEU A 69 -16.62 -6.66 3.26
CA LEU A 69 -17.94 -6.04 3.07
C LEU A 69 -18.24 -5.06 4.21
N GLY A 70 -17.90 -5.43 5.45
CA GLY A 70 -18.01 -4.53 6.59
C GLY A 70 -17.18 -3.26 6.44
N PHE A 71 -15.97 -3.33 5.89
CA PHE A 71 -15.12 -2.17 5.64
C PHE A 71 -15.74 -1.21 4.62
N PHE A 72 -16.28 -1.73 3.51
CA PHE A 72 -16.96 -0.90 2.50
C PHE A 72 -18.24 -0.29 3.06
N MET A 73 -19.09 -1.08 3.73
CA MET A 73 -20.34 -0.60 4.31
C MET A 73 -20.14 0.47 5.40
N GLN A 74 -19.08 0.36 6.21
CA GLN A 74 -18.77 1.31 7.29
C GLN A 74 -17.93 2.50 6.80
N SER A 75 -17.64 2.60 5.50
CA SER A 75 -16.85 3.68 4.94
C SER A 75 -17.59 5.01 5.06
N SER A 76 -17.12 5.85 5.99
CA SER A 76 -17.60 7.24 6.11
C SER A 76 -17.40 8.06 4.82
N PHE A 77 -16.46 7.64 3.96
CA PHE A 77 -16.22 8.27 2.67
C PHE A 77 -17.32 7.94 1.68
N LEU A 78 -17.68 6.66 1.52
CA LEU A 78 -18.80 6.24 0.66
C LEU A 78 -20.14 6.80 1.15
N ALA A 79 -20.35 6.84 2.47
CA ALA A 79 -21.54 7.44 3.06
C ALA A 79 -21.68 8.93 2.72
N LYS A 80 -20.58 9.70 2.74
CA LYS A 80 -20.60 11.14 2.39
C LYS A 80 -20.98 11.41 0.93
N VAL A 81 -20.64 10.50 0.03
CA VAL A 81 -20.97 10.61 -1.40
C VAL A 81 -22.27 9.89 -1.77
N GLY A 82 -22.98 9.33 -0.78
CA GLY A 82 -24.28 8.70 -0.97
C GLY A 82 -24.22 7.30 -1.59
N LEU A 83 -23.09 6.59 -1.49
CA LEU A 83 -22.88 5.27 -2.11
C LEU A 83 -23.04 4.08 -1.14
N THR A 84 -23.82 4.27 -0.07
CA THR A 84 -23.98 3.23 0.98
C THR A 84 -24.80 2.04 0.49
N ASP A 85 -25.83 2.28 -0.31
CA ASP A 85 -26.70 1.21 -0.83
C ASP A 85 -25.94 0.35 -1.85
N GLU A 86 -25.14 0.99 -2.71
CA GLU A 86 -24.24 0.32 -3.65
C GLU A 86 -23.16 -0.48 -2.92
N ALA A 87 -22.59 0.07 -1.84
CA ALA A 87 -21.64 -0.67 -1.02
C ALA A 87 -22.27 -1.92 -0.38
N ALA A 88 -23.57 -1.88 -0.05
CA ALA A 88 -24.30 -3.02 0.49
C ALA A 88 -24.64 -4.09 -0.57
N ALA A 89 -24.64 -3.73 -1.86
CA ALA A 89 -24.86 -4.66 -2.96
C ALA A 89 -23.60 -5.46 -3.35
N LEU A 90 -22.43 -5.12 -2.79
CA LEU A 90 -21.19 -5.86 -3.03
C LEU A 90 -21.26 -7.28 -2.49
N ARG A 91 -20.64 -8.21 -3.22
CA ARG A 91 -20.55 -9.62 -2.83
C ARG A 91 -19.09 -10.04 -2.76
N PHE A 92 -18.78 -10.98 -1.88
CA PHE A 92 -17.42 -11.49 -1.73
C PHE A 92 -17.41 -13.01 -1.69
N ASP A 93 -16.63 -13.61 -2.58
CA ASP A 93 -16.44 -15.05 -2.64
C ASP A 93 -15.01 -15.40 -3.07
N GLY A 94 -14.41 -16.40 -2.44
CA GLY A 94 -13.11 -16.95 -2.86
C GLY A 94 -11.97 -15.94 -3.03
N GLY A 95 -11.93 -14.85 -2.26
CA GLY A 95 -10.89 -13.80 -2.41
C GLY A 95 -11.23 -12.71 -3.43
N ARG A 96 -12.41 -12.77 -4.04
CA ARG A 96 -12.86 -11.86 -5.09
C ARG A 96 -14.03 -11.01 -4.59
N LEU A 97 -13.90 -9.70 -4.75
CA LEU A 97 -14.95 -8.73 -4.48
C LEU A 97 -15.70 -8.42 -5.77
N ASP A 98 -16.98 -8.72 -5.81
CA ASP A 98 -17.87 -8.61 -6.96
C ASP A 98 -18.67 -7.30 -6.91
N PHE A 99 -18.67 -6.60 -8.04
CA PHE A 99 -19.29 -5.30 -8.30
C PHE A 99 -20.38 -5.38 -9.38
N ALA A 100 -20.85 -6.58 -9.77
CA ALA A 100 -21.81 -6.76 -10.87
C ALA A 100 -23.11 -5.95 -10.72
N ASP A 101 -23.56 -5.71 -9.49
CA ASP A 101 -24.78 -4.94 -9.19
C ASP A 101 -24.49 -3.47 -8.85
N VAL A 102 -23.26 -3.00 -9.07
CA VAL A 102 -22.78 -1.67 -8.65
C VAL A 102 -22.20 -0.88 -9.83
N ALA A 103 -22.61 0.38 -9.94
CA ALA A 103 -22.00 1.32 -10.89
C ALA A 103 -20.63 1.80 -10.38
N VAL A 104 -19.57 1.13 -10.83
CA VAL A 104 -18.20 1.35 -10.35
C VAL A 104 -17.65 2.73 -10.75
N ASN A 105 -17.04 3.41 -9.77
CA ASN A 105 -16.45 4.74 -9.90
C ASN A 105 -15.16 4.85 -9.07
N SER A 106 -14.46 5.97 -9.20
CA SER A 106 -13.18 6.22 -8.53
C SER A 106 -13.26 6.22 -7.00
N TYR A 107 -14.44 6.42 -6.41
CA TYR A 107 -14.62 6.34 -4.96
C TYR A 107 -14.48 4.90 -4.46
N PHE A 108 -15.07 3.93 -5.15
CA PHE A 108 -14.91 2.51 -4.82
C PHE A 108 -13.46 2.06 -4.98
N ALA A 109 -12.80 2.48 -6.05
CA ALA A 109 -11.40 2.14 -6.27
C ALA A 109 -10.46 2.73 -5.21
N SER A 110 -10.76 3.96 -4.74
CA SER A 110 -10.02 4.58 -3.63
C SER A 110 -10.20 3.80 -2.32
N VAL A 111 -11.43 3.39 -2.00
CA VAL A 111 -11.71 2.58 -0.79
C VAL A 111 -11.09 1.18 -0.89
N ALA A 112 -11.06 0.59 -2.09
CA ALA A 112 -10.36 -0.68 -2.32
C ALA A 112 -8.85 -0.54 -2.10
N ALA A 113 -8.23 0.52 -2.61
CA ALA A 113 -6.82 0.81 -2.37
C ALA A 113 -6.53 0.99 -0.86
N ASP A 114 -7.38 1.74 -0.16
CA ASP A 114 -7.32 1.94 1.30
C ASP A 114 -7.48 0.63 2.07
N PHE A 115 -8.23 -0.35 1.55
CA PHE A 115 -8.37 -1.67 2.17
C PHE A 115 -7.13 -2.55 1.95
N ILE A 116 -6.49 -2.45 0.78
CA ILE A 116 -5.33 -3.26 0.40
C ILE A 116 -4.07 -2.79 1.14
N GLU A 117 -3.86 -1.48 1.27
CA GLU A 117 -2.65 -0.90 1.84
C GLU A 117 -2.34 -1.37 3.28
N PRO A 118 -3.32 -1.48 4.22
CA PRO A 118 -3.07 -1.91 5.58
C PRO A 118 -2.62 -3.35 5.76
N HIS A 119 -3.11 -4.24 4.91
CA HIS A 119 -2.85 -5.68 4.99
C HIS A 119 -1.43 -6.06 4.55
N LYS A 120 -0.62 -5.09 4.12
CA LYS A 120 0.75 -5.29 3.62
C LYS A 120 1.85 -4.90 4.59
N THR A 121 1.52 -4.15 5.62
CA THR A 121 2.43 -3.97 6.75
C THR A 121 2.30 -5.17 7.68
N PRO A 122 3.38 -5.90 8.06
CA PRO A 122 3.31 -6.82 9.18
C PRO A 122 2.77 -6.00 10.35
N SER A 123 1.70 -6.48 10.96
CA SER A 123 0.97 -5.78 12.01
C SER A 123 1.88 -5.58 13.22
N CYS A 124 2.69 -4.53 13.19
CA CYS A 124 3.30 -3.95 14.35
C CYS A 124 2.62 -2.59 14.55
N GLY A 125 1.63 -2.57 15.43
CA GLY A 125 1.07 -1.33 15.98
C GLY A 125 0.17 -0.50 15.05
N ARG A 126 -0.85 -1.09 14.42
CA ARG A 126 -2.06 -0.31 14.12
C ARG A 126 -2.98 -0.40 15.34
N GLY A 127 -2.78 0.53 16.26
CA GLY A 127 -3.71 0.78 17.35
C GLY A 127 -5.10 0.95 16.77
N GLN A 128 -5.97 -0.01 17.07
CA GLN A 128 -7.39 0.31 17.19
C GLN A 128 -7.46 1.51 18.13
N ARG A 129 -8.19 2.56 17.75
CA ARG A 129 -8.63 3.53 18.74
C ARG A 129 -9.63 2.80 19.65
N PRO A 130 -9.32 2.65 20.93
CA PRO A 130 -10.34 2.98 21.90
C PRO A 130 -9.84 4.02 22.91
N LEU A 131 -10.83 4.70 23.48
CA LEU A 131 -10.78 5.53 24.68
C LEU A 131 -9.62 5.21 25.64
N ALA A 132 -8.97 6.29 26.10
CA ALA A 132 -8.29 6.48 27.38
C ALA A 132 -7.63 5.26 28.06
N LEU A 133 -6.29 5.30 28.20
CA LEU A 133 -5.53 5.14 29.46
C LEU A 133 -4.01 5.22 29.16
N PRO A 134 -3.17 5.70 30.10
CA PRO A 134 -1.75 5.90 29.84
C PRO A 134 -0.98 4.58 29.98
N VAL A 135 -0.27 4.17 28.91
CA VAL A 135 0.68 3.06 28.97
C VAL A 135 2.08 3.58 29.29
N ASN A 136 2.57 3.09 30.43
CA ASN A 136 3.89 3.27 30.99
C ASN A 136 4.95 2.60 30.09
N CYS A 137 5.93 3.35 29.57
CA CYS A 137 7.08 2.80 28.84
C CYS A 137 8.24 2.51 29.80
N PRO A 138 8.76 1.27 29.89
CA PRO A 138 10.03 1.03 30.54
C PRO A 138 11.20 1.49 29.65
N SER A 139 12.15 2.10 30.34
CA SER A 139 13.34 2.84 29.93
C SER A 139 14.25 2.22 28.88
N ALA A 140 14.79 3.12 28.05
CA ALA A 140 15.92 2.97 27.15
C ALA A 140 17.23 2.52 27.83
N THR A 141 18.10 1.87 27.04
CA THR A 141 19.58 2.05 26.86
C THR A 141 20.32 0.71 26.64
N PRO A 142 21.58 0.68 26.12
CA PRO A 142 22.33 1.73 25.41
C PRO A 142 22.93 1.31 24.05
N ARG A 143 23.27 2.38 23.33
CA ARG A 143 24.18 2.60 22.20
C ARG A 143 25.50 1.80 22.27
N LEU A 144 25.80 1.05 21.21
CA LEU A 144 27.13 0.52 20.90
C LEU A 144 27.75 1.35 19.77
N GLU A 145 28.78 2.12 20.12
CA GLU A 145 29.66 2.86 19.19
C GLU A 145 30.48 1.87 18.36
N LEU A 146 30.51 2.05 17.03
CA LEU A 146 31.40 1.34 16.11
C LEU A 146 32.49 2.31 15.63
N SER A 147 33.74 2.00 15.99
CA SER A 147 34.95 2.68 15.52
C SER A 147 35.15 2.53 13.99
N PRO A 148 35.77 3.51 13.30
CA PRO A 148 35.98 3.44 11.86
C PRO A 148 37.39 2.93 11.53
N GLN A 149 37.48 1.90 10.68
CA GLN A 149 38.68 1.55 9.92
C GLN A 149 38.22 0.94 8.60
N PHE A 150 38.29 1.67 7.48
CA PHE A 150 38.84 1.07 6.26
C PHE A 150 39.33 2.13 5.26
N LYS A 151 40.51 1.84 4.73
CA LYS A 151 41.42 2.64 3.92
C LYS A 151 40.96 2.68 2.46
N LEU A 152 41.03 3.84 1.81
CA LEU A 152 41.11 3.92 0.34
C LEU A 152 42.38 4.67 -0.06
N LYS A 153 43.05 4.10 -1.07
CA LYS A 153 44.37 4.44 -1.61
C LYS A 153 44.15 4.84 -3.07
N GLY A 154 44.78 5.92 -3.51
CA GLY A 154 44.82 6.38 -4.92
C GLY A 154 44.88 7.90 -4.98
N ALA A 155 46.06 8.52 -5.16
CA ALA A 155 46.75 8.77 -6.43
C ALA A 155 46.28 10.09 -7.08
N ALA A 156 47.12 11.12 -6.99
CA ALA A 156 47.34 12.14 -8.02
C ALA A 156 48.48 13.07 -7.54
N ASP A 157 49.63 12.90 -8.18
CA ASP A 157 50.77 13.81 -8.20
C ASP A 157 50.47 14.82 -9.32
N GLU A 158 50.36 16.12 -9.03
CA GLU A 158 50.67 17.15 -10.01
C GLU A 158 50.92 18.50 -9.30
N GLN A 159 52.19 18.91 -9.35
CA GLN A 159 52.72 20.20 -8.95
C GLN A 159 52.40 21.24 -10.04
N VAL A 160 51.76 22.36 -9.68
CA VAL A 160 51.84 23.60 -10.47
C VAL A 160 51.89 24.82 -9.53
N SER A 161 53.00 25.54 -9.70
CA SER A 161 53.35 26.91 -9.31
C SER A 161 53.87 27.22 -7.91
#